data_AF-A0A7R7MTA7-F1
#
_entry.id   AF-A0A7R7MTA7-F1
#
_cell.length_a   1.000
_cell.length_b   1.000
_cell.length_c   1.000
_cell.angle_alpha   90.00
_cell.angle_beta   90.00
_cell.angle_gamma   90.00
#
_symmetry.space_group_name_H-M   'P 1'
#
loop_
_entity.id
_entity.type
_entity.pdbx_description
1 polymer ?
#
loop_
_entity_poly.entity_id
_entity_poly.type
_entity_poly.pdbx_seq_one_letter_code
_entity_poly.pdbx_strand_id
1 'polypeptide(L)'
;MPEQFQLPGIVHGLRWIADGDYADHRLAAHGPLGEIGNAVHYLVTDPVEETFDEFVTLGRALRDNGRFRVVRPSLQVAGLRLLQWRSSPRALISPEVVPFRPHRGIVLIVEEPSDGRPDEWLQWLHAEHYPALLATPGTAGAWTFGSSAGWSHLPRGWRTDHQYISVVYLDEDPLITVEVMAPLIEERWRSTAVRPVFAGPLRSMIAWEAWP
;
A
#
# COMPACT_ATOMS: atom_id res chain seq x y z
N MET A 1 17.99 -1.60 2.96
CA MET A 1 18.79 -1.86 1.75
C MET A 1 18.35 -0.83 0.73
N PRO A 2 19.17 0.21 0.45
CA PRO A 2 18.89 1.27 -0.53
C PRO A 2 19.29 0.94 -1.99
N GLU A 3 19.92 -0.19 -2.26
CA GLU A 3 20.55 -0.56 -3.55
C GLU A 3 19.58 -0.50 -4.74
N GLN A 4 18.27 -0.64 -4.53
CA GLN A 4 17.28 -0.45 -5.58
C GLN A 4 17.32 0.94 -6.25
N PHE A 5 17.81 1.96 -5.55
CA PHE A 5 17.92 3.32 -6.10
C PHE A 5 19.06 3.45 -7.14
N GLN A 6 19.81 2.38 -7.40
CA GLN A 6 20.70 2.29 -8.55
C GLN A 6 19.92 2.11 -9.87
N LEU A 7 18.67 1.66 -9.79
CA LEU A 7 17.80 1.49 -10.95
C LEU A 7 17.08 2.82 -11.23
N PRO A 8 17.32 3.47 -12.39
CA PRO A 8 16.73 4.77 -12.69
C PRO A 8 15.19 4.77 -12.66
N GLY A 9 14.58 3.62 -12.97
CA GLY A 9 13.13 3.47 -12.95
C GLY A 9 12.51 3.37 -11.55
N ILE A 10 13.30 3.21 -10.47
CA ILE A 10 12.80 3.21 -9.09
C ILE A 10 12.89 4.62 -8.52
N VAL A 11 11.76 5.33 -8.52
CA VAL A 11 11.70 6.76 -8.16
C VAL A 11 11.40 7.00 -6.69
N HIS A 12 10.85 6.00 -5.99
CA HIS A 12 10.59 6.10 -4.55
C HIS A 12 10.50 4.72 -3.89
N GLY A 13 10.79 4.67 -2.60
CA GLY A 13 10.69 3.46 -1.80
C GLY A 13 10.24 3.79 -0.37
N LEU A 14 9.11 3.22 0.03
CA LEU A 14 8.51 3.40 1.35
C LEU A 14 8.47 2.07 2.10
N ARG A 15 8.64 2.15 3.42
CA ARG A 15 8.60 0.99 4.32
C ARG A 15 7.78 1.35 5.54
N TRP A 16 6.86 0.47 5.87
CA TRP A 16 6.04 0.59 7.07
C TRP A 16 6.09 -0.70 7.87
N ILE A 17 5.90 -0.57 9.18
CA ILE A 17 5.94 -1.68 10.14
C ILE A 17 4.67 -1.65 11.00
N ALA A 18 4.20 -2.84 11.36
CA ALA A 18 3.19 -3.06 12.38
C ALA A 18 3.86 -3.80 13.54
N ASP A 19 4.28 -3.05 14.55
CA ASP A 19 4.89 -3.53 15.79
C ASP A 19 4.11 -3.02 17.02
N GLY A 20 4.42 -3.52 18.22
CA GLY A 20 3.66 -3.18 19.43
C GLY A 20 2.17 -3.44 19.23
N ASP A 21 1.35 -2.42 19.52
CA ASP A 21 -0.11 -2.53 19.53
C ASP A 21 -0.73 -2.49 18.12
N TYR A 22 0.04 -2.22 17.06
CA TYR A 22 -0.52 -2.06 15.69
C TYR A 22 -1.29 -3.28 15.17
N ALA A 23 -0.93 -4.48 15.62
CA ALA A 23 -1.63 -5.70 15.23
C ALA A 23 -3.06 -5.76 15.78
N ASP A 24 -3.31 -5.16 16.94
CA ASP A 24 -4.60 -5.19 17.65
C ASP A 24 -5.58 -4.14 17.10
N HIS A 25 -5.09 -3.16 16.33
CA HIS A 25 -5.89 -2.09 15.70
C HIS A 25 -6.26 -2.39 14.23
N ARG A 26 -6.18 -3.65 13.81
CA ARG A 26 -6.61 -4.05 12.46
C ARG A 26 -8.13 -4.13 12.40
N LEU A 27 -8.71 -3.45 11.42
CA LEU A 27 -10.14 -3.48 11.11
C LEU A 27 -10.52 -4.75 10.34
N ALA A 28 -9.59 -5.30 9.56
CA ALA A 28 -9.74 -6.59 8.91
C ALA A 28 -8.40 -7.32 8.78
N ALA A 29 -8.43 -8.64 8.97
CA ALA A 29 -7.25 -9.49 8.94
C ALA A 29 -7.65 -10.92 8.53
N HIS A 30 -7.88 -11.13 7.23
CA HIS A 30 -8.33 -12.41 6.69
C HIS A 30 -7.22 -13.12 5.91
N GLY A 31 -7.01 -14.40 6.23
CA GLY A 31 -5.98 -15.22 5.57
C GLY A 31 -4.55 -14.75 5.88
N PRO A 32 -3.58 -15.06 5.01
CA PRO A 32 -2.16 -14.78 5.26
C PRO A 32 -1.82 -13.31 5.48
N LEU A 33 -2.58 -12.38 4.87
CA LEU A 33 -2.34 -10.95 5.08
C LEU A 33 -2.69 -10.49 6.51
N GLY A 34 -3.41 -11.30 7.28
CA GLY A 34 -3.58 -11.08 8.72
C GLY A 34 -2.27 -11.16 9.50
N GLU A 35 -1.17 -11.64 8.92
CA GLU A 35 0.15 -11.69 9.56
C GLU A 35 1.07 -10.52 9.15
N ILE A 36 0.56 -9.50 8.45
CA ILE A 36 1.37 -8.35 8.00
C ILE A 36 2.04 -7.67 9.19
N GLY A 37 3.36 -7.87 9.32
CA GLY A 37 4.22 -7.13 10.23
C GLY A 37 5.01 -6.00 9.55
N ASN A 38 5.10 -6.01 8.22
CA ASN A 38 5.71 -4.92 7.45
C ASN A 38 5.14 -4.88 6.02
N ALA A 39 5.16 -3.68 5.42
CA ALA A 39 4.82 -3.47 4.02
C ALA A 39 5.91 -2.61 3.35
N VAL A 40 6.22 -2.94 2.10
CA VAL A 40 7.18 -2.21 1.28
C VAL A 40 6.50 -1.80 -0.01
N HIS A 41 6.67 -0.53 -0.40
CA HIS A 41 6.06 0.03 -1.58
C HIS A 41 7.12 0.75 -2.41
N TYR A 42 7.28 0.33 -3.66
CA TYR A 42 8.18 0.95 -4.62
C TYR A 42 7.37 1.63 -5.71
N LEU A 43 7.71 2.89 -5.99
CA LEU A 43 7.18 3.60 -7.15
C LEU A 43 8.13 3.37 -8.32
N VAL A 44 7.55 2.84 -9.40
CA VAL A 44 8.25 2.47 -10.63
C VAL A 44 7.77 3.39 -11.75
N THR A 45 8.71 3.94 -12.52
CA THR A 45 8.41 4.76 -13.71
C THR A 45 8.77 4.00 -14.99
N ASP A 46 8.35 4.56 -16.13
CA ASP A 46 8.69 4.02 -17.45
C ASP A 46 10.22 3.98 -17.68
N PRO A 47 10.73 2.94 -18.36
CA PRO A 47 10.01 1.76 -18.86
C PRO A 47 9.74 0.74 -17.73
N VAL A 48 8.46 0.51 -17.45
CA VAL A 48 8.03 -0.23 -16.25
C VAL A 48 8.44 -1.70 -16.29
N GLU A 49 8.22 -2.41 -17.40
CA GLU A 49 8.55 -3.84 -17.52
C GLU A 49 10.06 -4.09 -17.38
N GLU A 50 10.88 -3.30 -18.09
CA GLU A 50 12.34 -3.38 -18.03
C GLU A 50 12.85 -3.08 -16.61
N THR A 51 12.31 -2.04 -15.96
CA THR A 51 12.68 -1.70 -14.58
C THR A 51 12.33 -2.84 -13.60
N PHE A 52 11.20 -3.53 -13.81
CA PHE A 52 10.83 -4.68 -12.98
C PHE A 52 11.79 -5.86 -13.19
N ASP A 53 12.17 -6.17 -14.42
CA ASP A 53 13.14 -7.23 -14.72
C ASP A 53 14.50 -6.94 -14.10
N GLU A 54 14.96 -5.69 -14.18
CA GLU A 54 16.17 -5.21 -13.51
C GLU A 54 16.04 -5.33 -11.99
N PHE A 55 14.90 -4.94 -11.42
CA PHE A 55 14.63 -5.03 -9.98
C PHE A 55 14.66 -6.46 -9.46
N VAL A 56 14.06 -7.40 -10.20
CA VAL A 56 14.09 -8.84 -9.87
C VAL A 56 15.51 -9.39 -10.00
N THR A 57 16.24 -8.99 -11.03
CA THR A 57 17.64 -9.39 -11.26
C THR A 57 18.54 -8.89 -10.14
N LEU A 58 18.41 -7.62 -9.76
CA LEU A 58 19.11 -7.01 -8.63
C LEU A 58 18.78 -7.73 -7.32
N GLY A 59 17.49 -7.99 -7.06
CA GLY A 59 17.04 -8.72 -5.88
C GLY A 59 17.67 -10.12 -5.77
N ARG A 60 17.81 -10.84 -6.88
CA ARG A 60 18.51 -12.12 -6.94
C ARG A 60 20.00 -11.97 -6.65
N ALA A 61 20.67 -11.05 -7.34
CA ALA A 61 22.09 -10.79 -7.13
C ALA A 61 22.40 -10.41 -5.68
N LEU A 62 21.59 -9.56 -5.05
CA LEU A 62 21.74 -9.19 -3.64
C LEU A 62 21.54 -10.39 -2.71
N ARG A 63 20.62 -11.31 -3.04
CA ARG A 63 20.41 -12.55 -2.28
C ARG A 63 21.59 -13.49 -2.39
N ASP A 64 22.06 -13.74 -3.60
CA ASP A 64 23.18 -14.65 -3.86
C ASP A 64 24.47 -14.14 -3.21
N ASN A 65 24.59 -12.82 -3.02
CA ASN A 65 25.70 -12.16 -2.32
C ASN A 65 25.46 -11.96 -0.81
N GLY A 66 24.40 -12.54 -0.22
CA GLY A 66 24.14 -12.48 1.22
C GLY A 66 23.81 -11.08 1.76
N ARG A 67 23.33 -10.16 0.92
CA ARG A 67 23.01 -8.77 1.32
C ARG A 67 21.70 -8.63 2.09
N PHE A 68 20.88 -9.69 2.16
CA PHE A 68 19.69 -9.71 3.01
C PHE A 68 20.04 -10.26 4.40
N ARG A 69 20.28 -9.35 5.36
CA ARG A 69 20.62 -9.71 6.76
C ARG A 69 19.52 -10.53 7.44
N VAL A 70 18.25 -10.26 7.11
CA VAL A 70 17.08 -10.98 7.65
C VAL A 70 16.12 -11.27 6.50
N VAL A 71 15.82 -12.55 6.27
CA VAL A 71 14.81 -12.98 5.30
C VAL A 71 13.54 -13.33 6.06
N ARG A 72 12.47 -12.57 5.82
CA ARG A 72 11.13 -12.91 6.30
C ARG A 72 10.34 -13.58 5.17
N PRO A 73 9.44 -14.53 5.47
CA PRO A 73 8.51 -15.06 4.48
C PRO A 73 7.73 -13.92 3.83
N SER A 74 7.63 -13.93 2.49
CA SER A 74 6.78 -12.99 1.78
C SER A 74 5.34 -13.48 1.84
N LEU A 75 4.44 -12.66 2.38
CA LEU A 75 3.01 -12.95 2.40
C LEU A 75 2.37 -12.68 1.03
N GLN A 76 2.82 -11.63 0.36
CA GLN A 76 2.37 -11.25 -0.98
C GLN A 76 3.40 -10.35 -1.66
N VAL A 77 3.57 -10.52 -2.97
CA VAL A 77 4.20 -9.56 -3.87
C VAL A 77 3.26 -9.34 -5.04
N ALA A 78 3.03 -8.09 -5.44
CA ALA A 78 2.19 -7.77 -6.57
C ALA A 78 2.77 -6.56 -7.30
N GLY A 79 2.76 -6.61 -8.63
CA GLY A 79 2.81 -5.40 -9.43
C GLY A 79 1.42 -4.78 -9.37
N LEU A 80 1.31 -3.48 -9.17
CA LEU A 80 0.02 -2.79 -9.19
C LEU A 80 0.07 -1.58 -10.11
N ARG A 81 -1.07 -1.28 -10.75
CA ARG A 81 -1.27 -0.05 -11.49
C ARG A 81 -1.96 0.95 -10.59
N LEU A 82 -1.44 2.18 -10.55
CA LEU A 82 -2.13 3.29 -9.92
C LEU A 82 -3.45 3.58 -10.66
N LEU A 83 -4.55 3.60 -9.91
CA LEU A 83 -5.89 3.90 -10.42
C LEU A 83 -6.33 5.33 -10.14
N GLN A 84 -6.01 5.83 -8.94
CA GLN A 84 -6.33 7.19 -8.52
C GLN A 84 -5.43 7.64 -7.36
N TRP A 85 -5.20 8.94 -7.28
CA TRP A 85 -4.61 9.61 -6.13
C TRP A 85 -5.49 10.78 -5.71
N ARG A 86 -5.46 11.11 -4.42
CA ARG A 86 -6.12 12.29 -3.85
C ARG A 86 -5.27 12.84 -2.71
N SER A 87 -5.24 14.16 -2.56
CA SER A 87 -4.72 14.81 -1.36
C SER A 87 -5.87 15.26 -0.47
N SER A 88 -5.62 15.32 0.84
CA SER A 88 -6.53 15.98 1.77
C SER A 88 -6.58 17.48 1.46
N PRO A 89 -7.76 18.13 1.51
CA PRO A 89 -7.86 19.57 1.38
C PRO A 89 -6.99 20.34 2.37
N ARG A 90 -6.65 19.72 3.52
CA ARG A 90 -5.80 20.31 4.56
C ARG A 90 -4.31 20.11 4.33
N ALA A 91 -3.91 19.20 3.44
CA ALA A 91 -2.51 18.88 3.19
C ALA A 91 -1.81 19.94 2.32
N LEU A 92 -2.57 20.75 1.56
CA LEU A 92 -2.07 21.85 0.72
C LEU A 92 -0.97 21.42 -0.29
N ILE A 93 -1.07 20.19 -0.80
CA ILE A 93 -0.17 19.62 -1.81
C ILE A 93 -0.95 18.96 -2.92
N SER A 94 -0.30 18.80 -4.07
CA SER A 94 -0.88 18.05 -5.18
C SER A 94 -0.99 16.55 -4.81
N PRO A 95 -2.06 15.86 -5.25
CA PRO A 95 -2.25 14.42 -5.00
C PRO A 95 -1.05 13.54 -5.40
N GLU A 96 -0.34 13.90 -6.45
CA GLU A 96 0.81 13.19 -7.06
C GLU A 96 2.04 13.15 -6.16
N VAL A 97 2.12 14.04 -5.18
CA VAL A 97 3.30 14.17 -4.32
C VAL A 97 3.05 13.68 -2.89
N VAL A 98 1.84 13.21 -2.59
CA VAL A 98 1.45 12.73 -1.25
C VAL A 98 2.43 11.67 -0.69
N PRO A 99 2.92 10.66 -1.44
CA PRO A 99 3.83 9.67 -0.87
C PRO A 99 5.25 10.19 -0.60
N PHE A 100 5.63 11.32 -1.21
CA PHE A 100 6.99 11.87 -1.15
C PHE A 100 7.22 12.75 0.08
N ARG A 101 6.14 13.20 0.73
CA ARG A 101 6.25 13.94 1.99
C ARG A 101 6.50 12.98 3.17
N PRO A 102 7.20 13.43 4.21
CA PRO A 102 7.22 12.73 5.49
C PRO A 102 5.80 12.55 6.05
N HIS A 103 5.50 11.35 6.54
CA HIS A 103 4.23 11.00 7.15
C HIS A 103 4.49 10.02 8.30
N ARG A 104 3.65 10.05 9.35
CA ARG A 104 3.81 9.20 10.54
C ARG A 104 3.49 7.73 10.27
N GLY A 105 2.64 7.46 9.30
CA GLY A 105 2.28 6.12 8.90
C GLY A 105 1.18 6.09 7.86
N ILE A 106 0.57 4.92 7.71
CA ILE A 106 -0.52 4.68 6.77
C ILE A 106 -1.64 3.90 7.42
N VAL A 107 -2.83 3.98 6.84
CA VAL A 107 -3.78 2.86 6.86
C VAL A 107 -3.66 2.14 5.52
N LEU A 108 -3.31 0.85 5.56
CA LEU A 108 -3.29 -0.02 4.39
C LEU A 108 -4.61 -0.77 4.33
N ILE A 109 -5.29 -0.69 3.18
CA ILE A 109 -6.54 -1.39 2.91
C ILE A 109 -6.32 -2.27 1.67
N VAL A 110 -6.61 -3.56 1.78
CA VAL A 110 -6.54 -4.56 0.71
C VAL A 110 -7.90 -5.21 0.59
N GLU A 111 -8.51 -5.07 -0.58
CA GLU A 111 -9.85 -5.53 -0.88
C GLU A 111 -9.86 -6.35 -2.16
N GLU A 112 -10.71 -7.37 -2.20
CA GLU A 112 -10.93 -8.19 -3.38
C GLU A 112 -12.36 -8.00 -3.87
N PRO A 113 -12.59 -7.86 -5.19
CA PRO A 113 -13.93 -7.83 -5.73
C PRO A 113 -14.62 -9.19 -5.52
N SER A 114 -15.91 -9.16 -5.21
CA SER A 114 -16.71 -10.36 -5.02
C SER A 114 -17.11 -11.00 -6.37
N ASP A 115 -17.43 -10.18 -7.36
CA ASP A 115 -17.72 -10.61 -8.74
C ASP A 115 -17.32 -9.51 -9.73
N GLY A 116 -16.52 -9.88 -10.73
CA GLY A 116 -16.07 -8.98 -11.79
C GLY A 116 -15.45 -7.67 -11.30
N ARG A 117 -15.65 -6.61 -12.08
CA ARG A 117 -15.20 -5.25 -11.74
C ARG A 117 -16.35 -4.49 -11.06
N PRO A 118 -16.18 -4.02 -9.81
CA PRO A 118 -17.26 -3.41 -9.04
C PRO A 118 -17.40 -1.91 -9.35
N ASP A 119 -17.89 -1.58 -10.55
CA ASP A 119 -17.90 -0.20 -11.06
C ASP A 119 -18.70 0.79 -10.20
N GLU A 120 -19.88 0.39 -9.69
CA GLU A 120 -20.68 1.25 -8.80
C GLU A 120 -19.94 1.57 -7.49
N TRP A 121 -19.26 0.58 -6.92
CA TRP A 121 -18.45 0.75 -5.72
C TRP A 121 -17.24 1.66 -5.99
N LEU A 122 -16.57 1.49 -7.13
CA LEU A 122 -15.45 2.36 -7.54
C LEU A 122 -15.92 3.82 -7.75
N GLN A 123 -17.11 4.01 -8.32
CA GLN A 123 -17.69 5.33 -8.51
C GLN A 123 -18.05 5.98 -7.17
N TRP A 124 -18.71 5.25 -6.27
CA TRP A 124 -19.01 5.72 -4.92
C TRP A 124 -17.73 6.04 -4.14
N LEU A 125 -16.71 5.18 -4.25
CA LEU A 125 -15.39 5.43 -3.65
C LEU A 125 -14.83 6.78 -4.07
N HIS A 126 -14.87 7.03 -5.38
CA HIS A 126 -14.36 8.25 -5.96
C HIS A 126 -15.19 9.47 -5.54
N ALA A 127 -16.51 9.41 -5.67
CA ALA A 127 -17.39 10.58 -5.56
C ALA A 127 -17.72 10.97 -4.12
N GLU A 128 -17.80 10.00 -3.21
CA GLU A 128 -18.36 10.20 -1.87
C GLU A 128 -17.40 9.73 -0.77
N HIS A 129 -16.91 8.50 -0.87
CA HIS A 129 -16.11 7.89 0.20
C HIS A 129 -14.79 8.62 0.42
N TYR A 130 -13.98 8.81 -0.64
CA TYR A 130 -12.68 9.45 -0.48
C TYR A 130 -12.76 10.89 0.03
N PRO A 131 -13.69 11.75 -0.45
CA PRO A 131 -13.92 13.05 0.16
C PRO A 131 -14.20 12.98 1.67
N ALA A 132 -15.08 12.06 2.12
CA ALA A 132 -15.38 11.89 3.54
C ALA A 132 -14.16 11.36 4.32
N LEU A 133 -13.48 10.35 3.78
CA LEU A 133 -12.28 9.76 4.38
C LEU A 133 -11.18 10.82 4.58
N LEU A 134 -10.89 11.61 3.55
CA LEU A 134 -9.84 12.65 3.57
C LEU A 134 -10.24 13.93 4.32
N ALA A 135 -11.52 14.06 4.68
CA ALA A 135 -11.96 15.08 5.62
C ALA A 135 -11.64 14.72 7.08
N THR A 136 -11.21 13.49 7.36
CA THR A 136 -10.75 13.09 8.71
C THR A 136 -9.45 13.81 9.07
N PRO A 137 -9.37 14.49 10.23
CA PRO A 137 -8.13 15.09 10.72
C PRO A 137 -6.99 14.07 10.76
N GLY A 138 -5.78 14.51 10.39
CA GLY A 138 -4.60 13.64 10.35
C GLY A 138 -4.42 12.84 9.07
N THR A 139 -5.30 12.96 8.08
CA THR A 139 -5.08 12.39 6.73
C THR A 139 -4.38 13.38 5.82
N ALA A 140 -3.36 12.91 5.10
CA ALA A 140 -2.63 13.71 4.10
C ALA A 140 -3.12 13.47 2.67
N GLY A 141 -3.56 12.25 2.38
CA GLY A 141 -4.04 11.84 1.07
C GLY A 141 -4.17 10.32 0.97
N ALA A 142 -4.67 9.85 -0.17
CA ALA A 142 -4.82 8.42 -0.43
C ALA A 142 -4.45 8.10 -1.87
N TRP A 143 -3.72 7.01 -2.06
CA TRP A 143 -3.45 6.41 -3.38
C TRP A 143 -4.13 5.06 -3.45
N THR A 144 -4.82 4.79 -4.56
CA THR A 144 -5.45 3.50 -4.83
C THR A 144 -4.79 2.85 -6.02
N PHE A 145 -4.47 1.58 -5.87
CA PHE A 145 -3.91 0.74 -6.89
C PHE A 145 -4.83 -0.44 -7.17
N GLY A 146 -4.73 -0.98 -8.38
CA GLY A 146 -5.39 -2.21 -8.77
C GLY A 146 -4.43 -3.18 -9.44
N SER A 147 -4.79 -4.45 -9.46
CA SER A 147 -4.09 -5.45 -10.29
C SER A 147 -4.06 -4.99 -11.74
N SER A 148 -2.87 -4.99 -12.35
CA SER A 148 -2.72 -4.66 -13.77
C SER A 148 -2.81 -5.92 -14.60
N ALA A 149 -3.57 -5.87 -15.69
CA ALA A 149 -3.48 -6.83 -16.79
C ALA A 149 -2.47 -6.37 -17.87
N GLY A 150 -1.79 -5.24 -17.64
CA GLY A 150 -0.97 -4.56 -18.64
C GLY A 150 0.48 -5.04 -18.74
N TRP A 151 0.85 -6.15 -18.09
CA TRP A 151 2.21 -6.69 -18.17
C TRP A 151 2.22 -8.05 -18.85
N SER A 152 3.09 -8.17 -19.83
CA SER A 152 3.26 -9.39 -20.63
C SER A 152 3.94 -10.51 -19.83
N HIS A 153 4.80 -10.16 -18.86
CA HIS A 153 5.62 -11.10 -18.10
C HIS A 153 5.69 -10.73 -16.62
N LEU A 154 4.84 -11.35 -15.79
CA LEU A 154 4.98 -11.25 -14.33
C LEU A 154 5.86 -12.38 -13.77
N PRO A 155 6.77 -12.10 -12.82
CA PRO A 155 7.56 -13.14 -12.18
C PRO A 155 6.68 -14.18 -11.48
N ARG A 156 7.09 -15.46 -11.53
CA ARG A 156 6.37 -16.54 -10.84
C ARG A 156 6.25 -16.24 -9.34
N GLY A 157 5.05 -16.45 -8.79
CA GLY A 157 4.74 -16.23 -7.37
C GLY A 157 4.26 -14.82 -7.05
N TRP A 158 4.23 -13.90 -8.02
CA TRP A 158 3.56 -12.62 -7.84
C TRP A 158 2.06 -12.80 -7.98
N ARG A 159 1.32 -12.11 -7.13
CA ARG A 159 -0.13 -12.15 -7.13
C ARG A 159 -0.68 -11.43 -8.36
N THR A 160 -1.52 -12.13 -9.11
CA THR A 160 -2.21 -11.66 -10.32
C THR A 160 -3.71 -11.46 -10.14
N ASP A 161 -4.29 -12.04 -9.09
CA ASP A 161 -5.73 -11.94 -8.83
C ASP A 161 -6.15 -10.48 -8.65
N HIS A 162 -7.39 -10.18 -9.03
CA HIS A 162 -7.93 -8.83 -8.89
C HIS A 162 -7.99 -8.42 -7.41
N GLN A 163 -7.37 -7.29 -7.10
CA GLN A 163 -7.43 -6.65 -5.80
C GLN A 163 -7.36 -5.14 -5.98
N TYR A 164 -7.89 -4.43 -4.99
CA TYR A 164 -7.73 -2.99 -4.81
C TYR A 164 -6.92 -2.75 -3.55
N ILE A 165 -5.86 -1.95 -3.66
CA ILE A 165 -5.01 -1.59 -2.54
C ILE A 165 -5.07 -0.08 -2.36
N SER A 166 -5.57 0.37 -1.21
CA SER A 166 -5.54 1.78 -0.83
C SER A 166 -4.49 2.01 0.25
N VAL A 167 -3.65 3.01 0.01
CA VAL A 167 -2.67 3.52 0.98
C VAL A 167 -3.13 4.91 1.39
N VAL A 168 -3.63 5.04 2.62
CA VAL A 168 -4.02 6.33 3.19
C VAL A 168 -2.88 6.86 4.04
N TYR A 169 -2.28 7.97 3.63
CA TYR A 169 -1.11 8.56 4.27
C TYR A 169 -1.52 9.44 5.44
N LEU A 170 -0.87 9.29 6.59
CA LEU A 170 -1.26 9.92 7.85
C LEU A 170 -0.21 10.88 8.37
N ASP A 171 -0.66 12.08 8.74
CA ASP A 171 0.13 13.09 9.46
C ASP A 171 0.14 12.91 10.96
N GLU A 172 -0.94 12.34 11.49
CA GLU A 172 -1.11 12.11 12.92
C GLU A 172 -0.77 10.67 13.30
N ASP A 173 -0.90 10.35 14.58
CA ASP A 173 -0.71 9.00 15.09
C ASP A 173 -1.61 7.99 14.34
N PRO A 174 -1.05 6.94 13.71
CA PRO A 174 -1.83 5.95 12.98
C PRO A 174 -2.86 5.19 13.82
N LEU A 175 -2.56 4.89 15.10
CA LEU A 175 -3.44 4.13 15.98
C LEU A 175 -4.68 4.96 16.34
N ILE A 176 -4.49 6.23 16.70
CA ILE A 176 -5.59 7.15 16.99
C ILE A 176 -6.41 7.41 15.71
N THR A 177 -5.72 7.62 14.59
CA THR A 177 -6.37 8.01 13.34
C THR A 177 -7.20 6.86 12.76
N VAL A 178 -6.73 5.61 12.84
CA VAL A 178 -7.49 4.45 12.34
C VAL A 178 -8.77 4.21 13.13
N GLU A 179 -8.77 4.44 14.45
CA GLU A 179 -9.98 4.34 15.27
C GLU A 179 -11.06 5.32 14.81
N VAL A 180 -10.67 6.57 14.53
CA VAL A 180 -11.60 7.59 14.01
C VAL A 180 -12.09 7.23 12.61
N MET A 181 -11.23 6.66 11.77
CA MET A 181 -11.56 6.28 10.40
C MET A 181 -12.35 4.96 10.29
N ALA A 182 -12.38 4.14 11.34
CA ALA A 182 -12.93 2.79 11.30
C ALA A 182 -14.34 2.70 10.70
N PRO A 183 -15.32 3.54 11.12
CA PRO A 183 -16.67 3.49 10.55
C PRO A 183 -16.71 3.79 9.05
N LEU A 184 -15.85 4.69 8.56
CA LEU A 184 -15.74 5.02 7.14
C LEU A 184 -15.08 3.87 6.37
N ILE A 185 -14.05 3.23 6.93
CA ILE A 185 -13.38 2.11 6.27
C ILE A 185 -14.33 0.91 6.17
N GLU A 186 -15.02 0.57 7.26
CA GLU A 186 -15.98 -0.54 7.29
C GLU A 186 -17.18 -0.33 6.35
N GLU A 187 -17.56 0.93 6.12
CA GLU A 187 -18.63 1.28 5.17
C GLU A 187 -18.35 0.76 3.76
N ARG A 188 -17.08 0.65 3.36
CA ARG A 188 -16.65 0.13 2.05
C ARG A 188 -17.14 -1.29 1.79
N TRP A 189 -17.43 -2.06 2.84
CA TRP A 189 -17.79 -3.48 2.74
C TRP A 189 -19.29 -3.73 2.87
N ARG A 190 -20.10 -2.70 3.18
CA ARG A 190 -21.55 -2.84 3.37
C ARG A 190 -22.29 -3.33 2.13
N SER A 191 -21.86 -2.91 0.94
CA SER A 191 -22.47 -3.33 -0.33
C SER A 191 -22.11 -4.75 -0.73
N THR A 192 -21.12 -5.37 -0.09
CA THR A 192 -20.54 -6.68 -0.44
C THR A 192 -19.94 -6.76 -1.85
N ALA A 193 -19.86 -5.64 -2.59
CA ALA A 193 -19.24 -5.58 -3.92
C ALA A 193 -17.74 -5.93 -3.87
N VAL A 194 -17.11 -5.65 -2.73
CA VAL A 194 -15.77 -6.11 -2.37
C VAL A 194 -15.80 -6.76 -1.00
N ARG A 195 -14.83 -7.63 -0.74
CA ARG A 195 -14.56 -8.20 0.58
C ARG A 195 -13.23 -7.65 1.12
N PRO A 196 -13.14 -7.35 2.42
CA PRO A 196 -11.86 -7.02 3.02
C PRO A 196 -10.96 -8.25 3.06
N VAL A 197 -9.67 -8.04 2.77
CA VAL A 197 -8.61 -9.02 3.04
C VAL A 197 -7.75 -8.54 4.20
N PHE A 198 -7.38 -7.26 4.15
CA PHE A 198 -6.63 -6.61 5.21
C PHE A 198 -7.04 -5.14 5.31
N ALA A 199 -7.19 -4.63 6.53
CA ALA A 199 -7.31 -3.21 6.78
C ALA A 199 -6.68 -2.91 8.15
N GLY A 200 -5.65 -2.08 8.19
CA GLY A 200 -4.99 -1.77 9.46
C GLY A 200 -3.92 -0.69 9.35
N PRO A 201 -3.55 -0.09 10.50
CA PRO A 201 -2.51 0.92 10.55
C PRO A 201 -1.13 0.27 10.41
N LEU A 202 -0.18 1.03 9.86
CA LEU A 202 1.25 0.76 9.95
C LEU A 202 1.98 2.08 10.16
N ARG A 203 3.03 2.11 10.97
CA ARG A 203 3.87 3.31 11.12
C ARG A 203 4.97 3.34 10.08
N SER A 204 5.36 4.55 9.68
CA SER A 204 6.52 4.78 8.84
C SER A 204 7.78 4.34 9.59
N MET A 205 8.61 3.57 8.90
CA MET A 205 9.92 3.19 9.42
C MET A 205 10.87 4.37 9.27
N ILE A 206 11.44 4.86 10.38
CA ILE A 206 12.53 5.85 10.35
C ILE A 206 13.88 5.14 10.19
N ALA A 207 14.83 5.79 9.53
CA ALA A 207 15.98 5.15 8.88
C ALA A 207 16.84 4.24 9.78
N TRP A 208 16.88 4.46 11.09
CA TRP A 208 17.65 3.66 12.05
C TRP A 208 16.87 2.47 12.65
N GLU A 209 15.55 2.40 12.49
CA GLU A 209 14.71 1.30 13.01
C GLU A 209 14.62 0.11 12.04
N ALA A 210 15.16 0.25 10.83
CA ALA A 210 15.21 -0.81 9.84
C ALA A 210 16.07 -2.02 10.28
N TRP A 211 16.85 -1.87 11.34
CA TRP A 211 17.83 -2.86 11.79
C TRP A 211 17.90 -2.89 13.31
N PRO A 212 17.51 -4.01 13.97
CA PRO A 212 18.06 -4.32 15.28
C PRO A 212 19.57 -4.63 15.20
#